data_AF-A0A534V1S7-F1
#
_entry.id   AF-A0A534V1S7-F1
#
_cell.length_a   1.000
_cell.length_b   1.000
_cell.length_c   1.000
_cell.angle_alpha   90.00
_cell.angle_beta   90.00
_cell.angle_gamma   90.00
#
_symmetry.space_group_name_H-M   'P 1'
#
loop_
_entity.id
_entity.type
_entity.pdbx_description
1 polymer ?
#
loop_
_entity_poly.entity_id
_entity_poly.type
_entity_poly.pdbx_seq_one_letter_code
_entity_poly.pdbx_strand_id
1 'polypeptide(L)'
;MMHPHKTGRIPVVLVHGTASSPARWAELVNELENDPRFWENYEIWLFMYNTGNPIAYSAMLLRDGLAKIVKELDPEDKDTGLKQMVVMGHSQGGLLTKMTVIDSGTRLWPFTVPPEELDIDAETRELLTNALMIKPLPFVRRVVFIATPHRGSYQALGILGSLASWLVNYRAVLRS
;
A
#
# COMPACT_ATOMS: atom_id res chain seq x y z
N MET A 1 10.94 -0.63 8.85
CA MET A 1 12.25 -0.86 8.20
C MET A 1 13.01 -1.86 9.05
N MET A 2 13.78 -2.78 8.45
CA MET A 2 14.58 -3.76 9.21
C MET A 2 15.82 -3.13 9.84
N HIS A 3 16.43 -2.19 9.13
CA HIS A 3 17.61 -1.42 9.54
C HIS A 3 17.37 0.07 9.25
N PRO A 4 18.14 1.00 9.87
CA PRO A 4 18.10 2.41 9.51
C PRO A 4 18.42 2.61 8.02
N HIS A 5 17.71 3.55 7.39
CA HIS A 5 17.92 3.89 5.99
C HIS A 5 19.35 4.38 5.74
N LYS A 6 19.94 3.96 4.62
CA LYS A 6 21.23 4.46 4.14
C LYS A 6 21.08 5.07 2.76
N THR A 7 21.63 6.27 2.59
CA THR A 7 21.50 7.02 1.35
C THR A 7 21.96 6.25 0.13
N GLY A 8 21.16 6.29 -0.94
CA GLY A 8 21.46 5.62 -2.21
C GLY A 8 21.04 4.15 -2.27
N ARG A 9 20.62 3.54 -1.14
CA ARG A 9 20.05 2.18 -1.17
C ARG A 9 18.62 2.21 -1.66
N ILE A 10 18.28 1.17 -2.42
CA ILE A 10 16.95 0.98 -3.00
C ILE A 10 16.06 0.23 -2.00
N PRO A 11 14.94 0.82 -1.54
CA PRO A 11 14.03 0.09 -0.67
C PRO A 11 13.29 -1.01 -1.43
N VAL A 12 13.29 -2.21 -0.85
CA VAL A 12 12.45 -3.35 -1.23
C VAL A 12 11.36 -3.49 -0.18
N VAL A 13 10.16 -3.02 -0.51
CA VAL A 13 8.98 -3.04 0.36
C VAL A 13 8.24 -4.36 0.18
N LEU A 14 8.14 -5.15 1.24
CA LEU A 14 7.46 -6.44 1.24
C LEU A 14 6.04 -6.30 1.84
N VAL A 15 5.03 -6.72 1.08
CA VAL A 15 3.61 -6.59 1.41
C VAL A 15 2.97 -7.98 1.51
N HIS A 16 2.57 -8.38 2.71
CA HIS A 16 2.00 -9.72 2.96
C HIS A 16 0.55 -9.87 2.44
N GLY A 17 0.08 -11.12 2.37
CA GLY A 17 -1.28 -11.46 1.96
C GLY A 17 -2.23 -11.73 3.13
N THR A 18 -3.42 -12.25 2.82
CA THR A 18 -4.52 -12.57 3.75
C THR A 18 -4.10 -13.53 4.86
N ALA A 19 -4.62 -13.32 6.08
CA ALA A 19 -4.37 -14.17 7.26
C ALA A 19 -2.88 -14.46 7.50
N SER A 20 -2.03 -13.51 7.11
CA SER A 20 -0.57 -13.61 7.20
C SER A 20 0.00 -12.37 7.87
N SER A 21 1.30 -12.37 8.07
CA SER A 21 2.06 -11.29 8.69
C SER A 21 3.38 -11.10 7.97
N PRO A 22 4.16 -10.06 8.29
CA PRO A 22 5.51 -9.89 7.75
C PRO A 22 6.43 -11.10 7.99
N ALA A 23 6.15 -11.95 8.99
CA ALA A 23 6.91 -13.17 9.25
C ALA A 23 6.89 -14.16 8.07
N ARG A 24 5.91 -14.05 7.14
CA ARG A 24 5.89 -14.84 5.90
C ARG A 24 7.16 -14.67 5.07
N TRP A 25 7.83 -13.52 5.22
CA TRP A 25 9.04 -13.17 4.49
C TRP A 25 10.33 -13.61 5.19
N ALA A 26 10.28 -14.25 6.36
CA ALA A 26 11.48 -14.54 7.16
C ALA A 26 12.57 -15.29 6.38
N GLU A 27 12.21 -16.32 5.62
CA GLU A 27 13.15 -17.07 4.79
C GLU A 27 13.77 -16.19 3.70
N LEU A 28 12.96 -15.43 2.96
CA LEU A 28 13.45 -14.50 1.94
C LEU A 28 14.36 -13.42 2.54
N VAL A 29 13.98 -12.84 3.68
CA VAL A 29 14.78 -11.82 4.38
C VAL A 29 16.13 -12.40 4.77
N ASN A 30 16.15 -13.61 5.36
CA ASN A 30 17.39 -14.28 5.72
C ASN A 30 18.28 -14.54 4.50
N GLU A 31 17.71 -14.98 3.38
CA GLU A 31 18.50 -15.20 2.15
C GLU A 31 19.07 -13.90 1.60
N LEU A 32 18.28 -12.83 1.53
CA LEU A 32 18.71 -11.54 0.99
C LEU A 32 19.74 -10.84 1.89
N GLU A 33 19.60 -10.93 3.21
CA GLU A 33 20.58 -10.36 4.14
C GLU A 33 21.94 -11.07 4.08
N ASN A 34 21.97 -12.34 3.68
CA ASN A 34 23.21 -13.11 3.49
C ASN A 34 23.84 -12.92 2.09
N ASP A 35 23.24 -12.16 1.17
CA ASP A 35 23.83 -11.82 -0.14
C ASP A 35 24.48 -10.43 -0.10
N PRO A 36 25.83 -10.34 -0.19
CA PRO A 36 26.55 -9.06 -0.23
C PRO A 36 26.08 -8.10 -1.32
N ARG A 37 25.73 -8.63 -2.49
CA ARG A 37 25.29 -7.82 -3.62
C ARG A 37 23.95 -7.16 -3.34
N PHE A 38 23.13 -7.79 -2.47
CA PHE A 38 21.87 -7.23 -2.03
C PHE A 38 22.11 -6.11 -1.02
N TRP A 39 22.73 -6.39 0.13
CA TRP A 39 22.80 -5.39 1.21
C TRP A 39 23.68 -4.17 0.86
N GLU A 40 24.58 -4.25 -0.11
CA GLU A 40 25.31 -3.09 -0.62
C GLU A 40 24.40 -2.08 -1.33
N ASN A 41 23.35 -2.56 -2.01
CA ASN A 41 22.53 -1.76 -2.94
C ASN A 41 21.07 -1.60 -2.50
N TYR A 42 20.57 -2.47 -1.64
CA TYR A 42 19.16 -2.58 -1.27
C TYR A 42 18.97 -2.59 0.24
N GLU A 43 17.75 -2.30 0.66
CA GLU A 43 17.31 -2.44 2.05
C GLU A 43 15.87 -2.95 2.11
N ILE A 44 15.51 -3.64 3.19
CA ILE A 44 14.20 -4.29 3.33
C ILE A 44 13.27 -3.48 4.22
N TRP A 45 12.10 -3.15 3.67
CA TRP A 45 11.01 -2.52 4.39
C TRP A 45 9.83 -3.49 4.45
N LEU A 46 9.19 -3.58 5.61
CA LEU A 46 8.04 -4.47 5.82
C LEU A 46 6.80 -3.60 6.00
N PHE A 47 5.76 -3.87 5.22
CA PHE A 47 4.46 -3.25 5.42
C PHE A 47 3.50 -4.22 6.11
N MET A 48 2.90 -3.78 7.20
CA MET A 48 1.93 -4.54 7.97
C MET A 48 0.57 -3.85 7.89
N TYR A 49 -0.48 -4.64 7.65
CA TYR A 49 -1.86 -4.15 7.63
C TYR A 49 -2.84 -5.23 8.10
N ASN A 50 -4.01 -4.80 8.57
CA ASN A 50 -5.11 -5.73 8.86
C ASN A 50 -5.71 -6.24 7.54
N THR A 51 -5.56 -7.53 7.25
CA THR A 51 -6.02 -8.13 6.00
C THR A 51 -7.54 -8.18 5.83
N GLY A 52 -8.29 -7.99 6.92
CA GLY A 52 -9.75 -7.84 6.89
C GLY A 52 -10.22 -6.43 6.48
N ASN A 53 -9.31 -5.46 6.40
CA ASN A 53 -9.65 -4.13 5.91
C ASN A 53 -9.94 -4.17 4.40
N PRO A 54 -10.76 -3.23 3.91
CA PRO A 54 -10.94 -3.07 2.47
C PRO A 54 -9.61 -2.81 1.76
N ILE A 55 -9.39 -3.48 0.64
CA ILE A 55 -8.12 -3.44 -0.12
C ILE A 55 -7.71 -2.00 -0.46
N ALA A 56 -8.66 -1.16 -0.90
CA ALA A 56 -8.39 0.23 -1.27
C ALA A 56 -7.94 1.07 -0.06
N TYR A 57 -8.52 0.82 1.12
CA TYR A 57 -8.10 1.47 2.37
C TYR A 57 -6.70 1.02 2.79
N SER A 58 -6.41 -0.28 2.78
CA SER A 58 -5.05 -0.76 3.09
C SER A 58 -4.00 -0.27 2.10
N ALA A 59 -4.37 -0.12 0.82
CA ALA A 59 -3.49 0.45 -0.19
C ALA A 59 -3.26 1.96 0.01
N MET A 60 -4.28 2.70 0.46
CA MET A 60 -4.14 4.10 0.87
C MET A 60 -3.11 4.22 2.00
N LEU A 61 -3.26 3.42 3.07
CA LEU A 61 -2.30 3.40 4.18
C LEU A 61 -0.87 3.07 3.73
N LEU A 62 -0.72 2.13 2.78
CA LEU A 62 0.59 1.83 2.18
C LEU A 62 1.15 3.05 1.46
N ARG A 63 0.36 3.68 0.57
CA ARG A 63 0.82 4.84 -0.20
C ARG A 63 1.20 6.01 0.70
N ASP A 64 0.34 6.34 1.66
CA ASP A 64 0.54 7.47 2.57
C ASP A 64 1.76 7.23 3.46
N GLY A 65 1.90 6.00 3.99
CA GLY A 65 3.07 5.62 4.78
C GLY A 65 4.38 5.73 3.99
N LEU A 66 4.39 5.27 2.73
CA LEU A 66 5.55 5.38 1.85
C LEU A 66 5.86 6.84 1.48
N ALA A 67 4.84 7.65 1.14
CA ALA A 67 5.04 9.05 0.81
C ALA A 67 5.58 9.85 2.01
N LYS A 68 5.03 9.58 3.20
CA LYS A 68 5.48 10.18 4.45
C LYS A 68 6.94 9.82 4.76
N ILE A 69 7.29 8.54 4.76
CA ILE A 69 8.64 8.11 5.13
C ILE A 69 9.69 8.57 4.12
N VAL A 70 9.38 8.59 2.82
CA VAL A 70 10.30 9.14 1.80
C VAL A 70 10.55 10.62 2.06
N LYS A 71 9.50 11.40 2.35
CA LYS A 71 9.64 12.84 2.67
C LYS A 71 10.44 13.08 3.96
N GLU A 72 10.31 12.21 4.95
CA GLU A 72 11.05 12.30 6.21
C GLU A 72 12.53 11.93 6.03
N LEU A 73 12.84 10.92 5.20
CA LEU A 73 14.20 10.45 4.97
C LEU A 73 14.97 11.30 3.96
N ASP A 74 14.30 11.90 2.98
CA ASP A 74 14.92 12.70 1.92
C ASP A 74 14.16 14.03 1.69
N PRO A 75 14.19 14.95 2.66
CA PRO A 75 13.47 16.23 2.56
C PRO A 75 14.00 17.15 1.46
N GLU A 76 15.25 16.94 1.01
CA GLU A 76 15.88 17.72 -0.07
C GLU A 76 15.77 17.06 -1.45
N ASP A 77 15.12 15.89 -1.55
CA ASP A 77 14.95 15.13 -2.80
C ASP A 77 16.31 14.79 -3.48
N LYS A 78 17.33 14.41 -2.71
CA LYS A 78 18.69 14.08 -3.20
C LYS A 78 18.97 12.58 -3.22
N ASP A 79 18.20 11.77 -2.52
CA ASP A 79 18.42 10.34 -2.44
C ASP A 79 17.96 9.63 -3.72
N THR A 80 18.92 9.20 -4.54
CA THR A 80 18.60 8.48 -5.77
C THR A 80 18.07 7.08 -5.54
N GLY A 81 18.40 6.44 -4.41
CA GLY A 81 17.97 5.10 -4.04
C GLY A 81 16.48 5.05 -3.67
N LEU A 82 16.01 6.01 -2.86
CA LEU A 82 14.59 6.13 -2.53
C LEU A 82 13.70 6.31 -3.78
N LYS A 83 14.22 6.96 -4.82
CA LYS A 83 13.54 7.17 -6.12
C LYS A 83 13.47 5.93 -7.01
N GLN A 84 14.06 4.81 -6.60
CA GLN A 84 14.10 3.54 -7.34
C GLN A 84 13.36 2.41 -6.62
N MET A 85 12.49 2.73 -5.67
CA MET A 85 11.82 1.78 -4.79
C MET A 85 11.16 0.62 -5.54
N VAL A 86 11.32 -0.58 -4.99
CA VAL A 86 10.67 -1.82 -5.43
C VAL A 86 9.61 -2.21 -4.41
N VAL A 87 8.39 -2.48 -4.86
CA VAL A 87 7.31 -2.99 -3.99
C VAL A 87 6.94 -4.41 -4.41
N MET A 88 6.99 -5.36 -3.48
CA MET A 88 6.71 -6.77 -3.71
C MET A 88 5.52 -7.23 -2.89
N GLY A 89 4.52 -7.78 -3.56
CA GLY A 89 3.28 -8.21 -2.93
C GLY A 89 3.01 -9.69 -3.10
N HIS A 90 2.70 -10.36 -1.99
CA HIS A 90 2.25 -11.75 -1.99
C HIS A 90 0.72 -11.84 -1.85
N SER A 91 0.07 -12.66 -2.68
CA SER A 91 -1.38 -12.91 -2.63
C SER A 91 -2.17 -11.59 -2.61
N GLN A 92 -3.07 -11.36 -1.65
CA GLN A 92 -3.81 -10.09 -1.49
C GLN A 92 -2.89 -8.86 -1.41
N GLY A 93 -1.67 -8.98 -0.86
CA GLY A 93 -0.69 -7.90 -0.80
C GLY A 93 -0.23 -7.40 -2.18
N GLY A 94 -0.33 -8.24 -3.19
CA GLY A 94 -0.10 -7.84 -4.57
C GLY A 94 -1.17 -6.87 -5.11
N LEU A 95 -2.39 -6.89 -4.58
CA LEU A 95 -3.42 -5.91 -4.96
C LEU A 95 -3.08 -4.51 -4.39
N LEU A 96 -2.59 -4.43 -3.16
CA LEU A 96 -2.07 -3.19 -2.58
C LEU A 96 -0.84 -2.69 -3.36
N THR A 97 0.06 -3.61 -3.70
CA THR A 97 1.25 -3.33 -4.52
C THR A 97 0.87 -2.75 -5.88
N LYS A 98 -0.15 -3.30 -6.55
CA LYS A 98 -0.64 -2.73 -7.82
C LYS A 98 -1.10 -1.29 -7.65
N MET A 99 -1.73 -0.96 -6.52
CA MET A 99 -2.26 0.36 -6.23
C MET A 99 -1.19 1.43 -5.96
N THR A 100 0.11 1.08 -5.91
CA THR A 100 1.20 2.07 -5.82
C THR A 100 1.64 2.61 -7.18
N VAL A 101 1.22 1.98 -8.29
CA VAL A 101 1.71 2.30 -9.65
C VAL A 101 0.62 2.55 -10.69
N ILE A 102 -0.65 2.55 -10.29
CA ILE A 102 -1.77 2.84 -11.21
C ILE A 102 -2.34 4.25 -10.97
N ASP A 103 -2.96 4.78 -12.01
CA ASP A 103 -3.93 5.88 -11.90
C ASP A 103 -5.33 5.30 -12.10
N SER A 104 -6.17 5.33 -11.05
CA SER A 104 -7.54 4.84 -11.17
C SER A 104 -8.47 5.85 -11.83
N GLY A 105 -8.11 7.14 -11.85
CA GLY A 105 -9.06 8.22 -12.09
C GLY A 105 -10.31 8.04 -11.24
N THR A 106 -11.47 8.00 -11.89
CA THR A 106 -12.77 7.75 -11.27
C THR A 106 -13.23 6.28 -11.37
N ARG A 107 -12.41 5.35 -11.90
CA ARG A 107 -12.87 3.97 -12.16
C ARG A 107 -13.24 3.16 -10.92
N LEU A 108 -12.68 3.52 -9.76
CA LEU A 108 -13.03 2.89 -8.47
C LEU A 108 -14.04 3.73 -7.68
N TRP A 109 -14.43 4.89 -8.21
CA TRP A 109 -15.40 5.77 -7.60
C TRP A 109 -16.82 5.26 -7.90
N PRO A 110 -17.63 4.91 -6.89
CA PRO A 110 -18.93 4.30 -7.10
C PRO A 110 -20.06 5.28 -7.35
N PHE A 111 -19.84 6.54 -6.99
CA PHE A 111 -20.89 7.54 -6.94
C PHE A 111 -21.01 8.22 -8.30
N THR A 112 -22.23 8.63 -8.64
CA THR A 112 -22.52 9.34 -9.89
C THR A 112 -22.09 10.80 -9.86
N VAL A 113 -21.78 11.33 -8.67
CA VAL A 113 -21.34 12.71 -8.42
C VAL A 113 -19.88 12.73 -7.99
N PRO A 114 -19.13 13.82 -8.23
CA PRO A 114 -17.75 13.95 -7.74
C PRO A 114 -17.70 14.05 -6.20
N PRO A 115 -16.52 13.85 -5.57
CA PRO A 115 -16.39 13.90 -4.11
C PRO A 115 -16.96 15.17 -3.48
N GLU A 116 -16.84 16.31 -4.15
CA GLU A 116 -17.26 17.62 -3.66
C GLU A 116 -18.78 17.74 -3.47
N GLU A 117 -19.54 16.95 -4.23
CA GLU A 117 -21.00 16.94 -4.26
C GLU A 117 -21.62 15.85 -3.37
N LEU A 118 -20.81 14.99 -2.74
CA LEU A 118 -21.32 14.00 -1.79
C LEU A 118 -21.77 14.66 -0.49
N ASP A 119 -23.01 14.38 -0.07
CA ASP A 119 -23.57 14.83 1.21
C ASP A 119 -23.05 13.97 2.38
N ILE A 120 -21.77 14.19 2.73
CA ILE A 120 -21.05 13.56 3.84
C ILE A 120 -20.09 14.57 4.47
N ASP A 121 -19.66 14.30 5.69
CA ASP A 121 -18.63 15.11 6.36
C ASP A 121 -17.28 15.10 5.63
N ALA A 122 -16.50 16.15 5.86
CA ALA A 122 -15.22 16.38 5.17
C ALA A 122 -14.20 15.26 5.39
N GLU A 123 -14.15 14.69 6.59
CA GLU A 123 -13.24 13.59 6.94
C GLU A 123 -13.56 12.33 6.13
N THR A 124 -14.84 11.95 6.04
CA THR A 124 -15.28 10.80 5.23
C THR A 124 -15.02 11.04 3.75
N ARG A 125 -15.26 12.26 3.28
CA ARG A 125 -15.00 12.65 1.89
C ARG A 125 -13.52 12.50 1.54
N GLU A 126 -12.63 13.02 2.38
CA GLU A 126 -11.18 12.91 2.20
C GLU A 126 -10.75 11.44 2.20
N LEU A 127 -11.22 10.66 3.18
CA LEU A 127 -10.93 9.23 3.28
C LEU A 127 -11.34 8.46 2.01
N LEU A 128 -12.57 8.67 1.53
CA LEU A 128 -13.07 8.01 0.31
C LEU A 128 -12.28 8.45 -0.92
N THR A 129 -11.98 9.74 -1.02
CA THR A 129 -11.22 10.32 -2.13
C THR A 129 -9.82 9.71 -2.18
N ASN A 130 -9.08 9.74 -1.08
CA ASN A 130 -7.72 9.21 -1.00
C ASN A 130 -7.66 7.69 -1.19
N ALA A 131 -8.69 6.97 -0.76
CA ALA A 131 -8.76 5.52 -0.95
C ALA A 131 -9.10 5.12 -2.40
N LEU A 132 -10.01 5.83 -3.07
CA LEU A 132 -10.61 5.40 -4.34
C LEU A 132 -10.05 6.14 -5.58
N MET A 133 -9.61 7.39 -5.43
CA MET A 133 -8.97 8.17 -6.50
C MET A 133 -7.45 8.05 -6.38
N ILE A 134 -6.93 6.93 -6.89
CA ILE A 134 -5.56 6.50 -6.74
C ILE A 134 -4.67 7.21 -7.75
N LYS A 135 -3.55 7.76 -7.27
CA LYS A 135 -2.42 8.21 -8.07
C LYS A 135 -1.17 7.36 -7.79
N PRO A 136 -0.30 7.15 -8.80
CA PRO A 136 0.92 6.38 -8.62
C PRO A 136 1.92 7.13 -7.73
N LEU A 137 2.75 6.38 -7.01
CA LEU A 137 3.90 6.92 -6.29
C LEU A 137 5.08 7.08 -7.27
N PRO A 138 5.59 8.30 -7.49
CA PRO A 138 6.60 8.56 -8.53
C PRO A 138 7.96 7.92 -8.25
N PHE A 139 8.23 7.60 -6.98
CA PHE A 139 9.45 6.94 -6.53
C PHE A 139 9.40 5.40 -6.58
N VAL A 140 8.23 4.80 -6.84
CA VAL A 140 8.10 3.35 -7.03
C VAL A 140 8.36 3.03 -8.51
N ARG A 141 9.48 2.36 -8.78
CA ARG A 141 9.93 2.05 -10.15
C ARG A 141 9.71 0.62 -10.59
N ARG A 142 9.53 -0.29 -9.63
CA ARG A 142 9.26 -1.70 -9.92
C ARG A 142 8.25 -2.27 -8.96
N VAL A 143 7.36 -3.10 -9.49
CA VAL A 143 6.47 -3.95 -8.70
C VAL A 143 6.72 -5.42 -9.03
N VAL A 144 6.66 -6.27 -8.00
CA VAL A 144 6.79 -7.72 -8.13
C VAL A 144 5.57 -8.38 -7.51
N PHE A 145 4.92 -9.27 -8.26
CA PHE A 145 3.71 -9.96 -7.84
C PHE A 145 4.01 -11.44 -7.62
N ILE A 146 3.64 -11.94 -6.44
CA ILE A 146 3.79 -13.36 -6.09
C ILE A 146 2.40 -13.91 -5.76
N ALA A 147 1.92 -14.87 -6.57
CA ALA A 147 0.61 -15.50 -6.39
C ALA A 147 -0.56 -14.50 -6.25
N THR A 148 -0.48 -13.34 -6.90
CA THR A 148 -1.45 -12.25 -6.75
C THR A 148 -2.74 -12.53 -7.54
N PRO A 149 -3.93 -12.46 -6.92
CA PRO A 149 -5.20 -12.70 -7.61
C PRO A 149 -5.65 -11.46 -8.39
N HIS A 150 -4.95 -11.12 -9.48
CA HIS A 150 -5.19 -9.88 -10.26
C HIS A 150 -6.61 -9.71 -10.81
N ARG A 151 -7.31 -10.81 -11.07
CA ARG A 151 -8.69 -10.84 -11.60
C ARG A 151 -9.72 -11.11 -10.51
N GLY A 152 -9.30 -11.08 -9.24
CA GLY A 152 -10.07 -11.54 -8.11
C GLY A 152 -9.96 -13.05 -7.92
N SER A 153 -9.85 -13.47 -6.66
CA SER A 153 -10.07 -14.83 -6.22
C SER A 153 -11.22 -14.77 -5.21
N TYR A 154 -12.39 -15.32 -5.57
CA TYR A 154 -13.48 -15.61 -4.64
C TYR A 154 -13.84 -14.50 -3.62
N GLN A 155 -14.39 -13.37 -4.11
CA GLN A 155 -15.29 -12.43 -3.42
C GLN A 155 -15.39 -11.14 -4.26
N ALA A 156 -15.94 -11.26 -5.47
CA ALA A 156 -16.16 -10.15 -6.40
C ALA A 156 -17.38 -9.27 -6.03
N LEU A 157 -17.67 -9.11 -4.72
CA LEU A 157 -18.90 -8.46 -4.25
C LEU A 157 -18.70 -7.24 -3.35
N GLY A 158 -17.49 -6.69 -3.18
CA GLY A 158 -17.44 -5.48 -2.37
C GLY A 158 -16.10 -4.83 -2.17
N ILE A 159 -15.49 -4.22 -3.17
CA ILE A 159 -14.59 -3.10 -2.84
C ILE A 159 -15.44 -1.96 -2.23
N LEU A 160 -16.61 -1.71 -2.82
CA LEU A 160 -17.57 -0.69 -2.38
C LEU A 160 -18.44 -1.15 -1.22
N GLY A 161 -19.00 -2.37 -1.32
CA GLY A 161 -19.76 -2.98 -0.24
C GLY A 161 -18.95 -3.14 1.05
N SER A 162 -17.68 -3.58 0.95
CA SER A 162 -16.84 -3.68 2.15
C SER A 162 -16.44 -2.33 2.72
N LEU A 163 -16.14 -1.31 1.89
CA LEU A 163 -15.82 0.04 2.39
C LEU A 163 -17.01 0.71 3.07
N ALA A 164 -18.19 0.68 2.44
CA ALA A 164 -19.39 1.28 3.00
C ALA A 164 -19.82 0.57 4.29
N SER A 165 -19.89 -0.76 4.30
CA SER A 165 -20.20 -1.54 5.50
C SER A 165 -19.13 -1.39 6.59
N TRP A 166 -17.86 -1.27 6.22
CA TRP A 166 -16.76 -1.02 7.17
C TRP A 166 -16.88 0.36 7.80
N LEU A 167 -17.19 1.42 7.03
CA LEU A 167 -17.38 2.77 7.56
C LEU A 167 -18.55 2.84 8.56
N VAL A 168 -19.66 2.15 8.27
CA VAL A 168 -20.81 2.06 9.18
C VAL A 168 -20.41 1.39 10.49
N ASN A 169 -19.67 0.28 10.43
CA ASN A 169 -19.22 -0.43 11.63
C ASN A 169 -18.11 0.32 12.41
N TYR A 170 -17.19 0.99 11.72
CA TYR A 170 -16.10 1.76 12.33
C TYR A 170 -16.64 2.93 13.18
N ARG A 171 -17.66 3.65 12.66
CA ARG A 171 -18.32 4.75 13.38
C ARG A 171 -19.12 4.28 14.60
N ALA A 172 -19.60 3.03 14.61
CA ALA A 172 -20.29 2.46 15.77
C ALA A 172 -19.33 2.18 16.93
N VAL A 173 -18.10 1.76 16.65
CA VAL A 173 -17.07 1.45 17.66
C VAL A 173 -16.49 2.70 18.33
N LEU A 174 -16.43 3.84 17.63
CA LEU A 174 -15.96 5.11 18.22
C LEU A 174 -17.04 5.85 19.04
N ARG A 175 -18.29 5.36 19.03
CA ARG A 175 -19.43 5.92 19.79
C ARG A 175 -19.81 5.10 21.02
N SER A 176 -19.04 4.04 21.34
CA SER A 176 -19.20 3.18 22.52
C SER A 176 -18.00 3.30 23.44
#